data_AF-A0A1D2QXN8-F1
#
_entry.id   AF-A0A1D2QXN8-F1
#
_cell.length_a   1.000
_cell.length_b   1.000
_cell.length_c   1.000
_cell.angle_alpha   90.00
_cell.angle_beta   90.00
_cell.angle_gamma   90.00
#
_symmetry.space_group_name_H-M   'P 1'
#
loop_
_entity.id
_entity.type
_entity.pdbx_description
1 polymer ?
#
loop_
_entity_poly.entity_id
_entity_poly.type
_entity_poly.pdbx_seq_one_letter_code
_entity_poly.pdbx_strand_id
1 'polypeptide(L)'
;MRDAKYLLDKGALRSASSRVYYSMFHAARAILESLGESPKTHKGTISLFGEKVIKGNLMDKVFGRYLSQGYRERQSADYDGMILPEEDEVTRIVGNAEKFLGDIEKIIKEKF
;
A
#
# COMPACT_ATOMS: atom_id res chain seq x y z
N MET A 1 -6.23 7.20 -2.44
CA MET A 1 -7.18 6.20 -2.98
C MET A 1 -8.10 6.79 -4.06
N ARG A 2 -8.78 7.93 -3.82
CA ARG A 2 -9.64 8.58 -4.83
C ARG A 2 -8.95 8.74 -6.19
N ASP A 3 -7.75 9.32 -6.19
CA ASP A 3 -7.00 9.55 -7.42
C ASP A 3 -6.57 8.26 -8.11
N ALA A 4 -6.22 7.22 -7.34
CA ALA A 4 -5.84 5.92 -7.91
C ALA A 4 -7.00 5.30 -8.71
N LYS A 5 -8.22 5.36 -8.16
CA LYS A 5 -9.43 4.90 -8.85
C LYS A 5 -9.75 5.72 -10.09
N TYR A 6 -9.66 7.05 -9.99
CA TYR A 6 -9.88 7.94 -11.12
C TYR A 6 -8.89 7.66 -12.27
N LEU A 7 -7.61 7.47 -11.94
CA LEU A 7 -6.57 7.18 -12.93
C LEU A 7 -6.75 5.80 -13.57
N LEU A 8 -7.18 4.80 -12.78
CA LEU A 8 -7.53 3.48 -13.32
C LEU A 8 -8.68 3.57 -14.32
N ASP A 9 -9.77 4.27 -13.98
CA ASP A 9 -10.91 4.51 -14.88
C ASP A 9 -10.52 5.21 -16.19
N LYS A 10 -9.46 6.02 -16.17
CA LYS A 10 -8.92 6.70 -17.36
C LYS A 10 -7.85 5.90 -18.10
N GLY A 11 -7.58 4.65 -17.70
CA GLY A 11 -6.53 3.82 -18.30
C GLY A 11 -5.11 4.35 -18.04
N ALA A 12 -4.93 5.29 -17.10
CA ALA A 12 -3.64 5.82 -16.71
C ALA A 12 -2.94 4.88 -15.71
N LEU A 13 -2.67 3.64 -16.16
CA LEU A 13 -2.29 2.50 -15.32
C LEU A 13 -1.01 2.72 -14.51
N ARG A 14 0.00 3.36 -15.10
CA ARG A 14 1.25 3.73 -14.37
C ARG A 14 0.97 4.67 -13.21
N SER A 15 0.22 5.74 -13.49
CA SER A 15 -0.12 6.75 -12.48
C SER A 15 -1.04 6.15 -11.40
N ALA A 16 -1.99 5.28 -11.79
CA ALA A 16 -2.84 4.55 -10.85
C ALA A 16 -2.01 3.67 -9.91
N SER A 17 -1.04 2.91 -10.45
CA SER A 17 -0.10 2.07 -9.68
C SER A 17 0.72 2.86 -8.67
N SER A 18 1.18 4.05 -9.06
CA SER A 18 1.90 4.95 -8.15
C SER A 18 0.97 5.44 -7.02
N ARG A 19 -0.22 5.95 -7.35
CA ARG A 19 -1.16 6.50 -6.36
C ARG A 19 -1.73 5.46 -5.40
N VAL A 20 -1.95 4.23 -5.85
CA VAL A 20 -2.44 3.16 -4.99
C VAL A 20 -1.38 2.78 -3.95
N TYR A 21 -0.11 2.63 -4.35
CA TYR A 21 0.97 2.35 -3.42
C TYR A 21 1.14 3.45 -2.37
N TYR A 22 1.17 4.72 -2.79
CA TYR A 22 1.30 5.83 -1.83
C TYR A 22 0.16 5.85 -0.80
N SER A 23 -1.06 5.47 -1.22
CA SER A 23 -2.19 5.36 -0.28
C SER A 23 -1.90 4.31 0.82
N MET A 24 -1.43 3.13 0.43
CA MET A 24 -1.05 2.08 1.38
C MET A 24 0.16 2.48 2.24
N PHE A 25 1.16 3.11 1.63
CA PHE A 25 2.36 3.57 2.33
C PHE A 25 2.03 4.57 3.44
N HIS A 26 1.17 5.55 3.17
CA HIS A 26 0.77 6.53 4.19
C HIS A 26 -0.03 5.89 5.32
N ALA A 27 -0.92 4.94 5.03
CA ALA A 27 -1.64 4.21 6.07
C ALA A 27 -0.72 3.32 6.90
N ALA A 28 0.24 2.62 6.26
CA ALA A 28 1.27 1.84 6.94
C ALA A 28 2.13 2.71 7.86
N ARG A 29 2.46 3.93 7.43
CA ARG A 29 3.16 4.91 8.29
C ARG A 29 2.29 5.36 9.46
N ALA A 30 1.02 5.67 9.23
CA ALA A 30 0.12 6.14 10.28
C ALA A 30 0.02 5.12 11.44
N ILE A 31 -0.21 3.84 11.13
CA ILE A 31 -0.28 2.81 12.18
C ILE A 31 1.07 2.59 12.88
N LEU A 32 2.19 2.70 12.16
CA LEU A 32 3.53 2.62 12.76
C LEU A 32 3.80 3.81 13.70
N GLU A 33 3.38 5.01 13.30
CA GLU A 33 3.50 6.21 14.13
C GLU A 33 2.62 6.11 15.40
N SER A 34 1.41 5.54 15.30
CA SER A 34 0.58 5.19 16.46
C SER A 34 1.25 4.18 17.40
N LEU A 35 2.16 3.35 16.89
CA LEU A 35 2.98 2.41 17.67
C LEU A 35 4.31 3.02 18.17
N GLY A 36 4.53 4.33 17.96
CA GLY A 36 5.75 5.02 18.36
C GLY A 36 6.95 4.83 17.42
N GLU A 37 6.74 4.26 16.23
CA GLU A 37 7.77 4.03 15.22
C GLU A 37 7.82 5.17 14.20
N SER A 38 9.01 5.52 13.70
CA SER A 38 9.18 6.59 12.71
C SER A 38 10.09 6.18 11.54
N PRO A 39 9.59 5.34 10.61
CA PRO A 39 10.37 4.92 9.46
C PRO A 39 10.65 6.09 8.50
N LYS A 40 11.91 6.20 8.04
CA LYS A 40 12.36 7.29 7.15
C LYS A 40 12.36 6.94 5.66
N THR A 41 12.15 5.67 5.32
CA THR A 41 12.24 5.18 3.93
C THR A 41 11.09 4.23 3.60
N HIS A 42 10.83 4.05 2.30
CA HIS A 42 9.84 3.07 1.82
C HIS A 42 10.15 1.65 2.28
N LYS A 43 11.38 1.18 2.04
CA LYS A 43 11.81 -0.16 2.49
C LYS A 43 11.76 -0.29 4.01
N GLY A 44 12.17 0.74 4.75
CA GLY A 44 12.08 0.76 6.21
C GLY A 44 10.64 0.67 6.71
N THR A 45 9.70 1.37 6.06
CA THR A 45 8.27 1.29 6.37
C THR A 45 7.73 -0.13 6.14
N ILE A 46 8.05 -0.75 5.01
CA ILE A 46 7.61 -2.12 4.71
C ILE A 46 8.17 -3.12 5.73
N SER A 47 9.46 -2.99 6.07
CA SER A 47 10.12 -3.85 7.05
C SER A 47 9.49 -3.73 8.44
N LEU A 48 9.36 -2.49 8.94
CA LEU A 48 8.76 -2.23 10.25
C LEU A 48 7.29 -2.61 10.29
N PHE A 49 6.53 -2.42 9.21
CA PHE A 49 5.16 -2.89 9.13
C PHE A 49 5.08 -4.42 9.27
N GLY A 50 5.95 -5.15 8.57
CA GLY A 50 6.06 -6.60 8.72
C GLY A 50 6.42 -7.05 10.14
N GLU A 51 7.31 -6.31 10.81
CA GLU A 51 7.75 -6.63 12.16
C GLU A 51 6.72 -6.27 13.24
N LYS A 52 6.20 -5.05 13.22
CA LYS A 52 5.40 -4.47 14.30
C LYS A 52 3.91 -4.75 14.14
N VAL A 53 3.42 -4.79 12.89
CA VAL A 53 1.99 -4.97 12.60
C VAL A 53 1.69 -6.44 12.30
N ILE A 54 2.42 -7.05 11.37
CA ILE A 54 2.13 -8.43 10.94
C ILE A 54 2.59 -9.46 11.98
N LYS A 55 3.86 -9.44 12.41
CA LYS A 55 4.32 -10.36 13.47
C LYS A 55 3.71 -10.01 14.85
N GLY A 56 3.28 -8.77 15.04
CA GLY A 56 2.51 -8.33 16.20
C GLY A 56 1.04 -8.78 16.20
N ASN A 57 0.59 -9.53 15.18
CA ASN A 57 -0.79 -10.01 15.03
C ASN A 57 -1.85 -8.90 15.06
N LEU A 58 -1.49 -7.68 14.64
CA LEU A 58 -2.46 -6.60 14.47
C LEU A 58 -3.24 -6.72 13.16
N MET A 59 -2.60 -7.28 12.12
CA MET A 59 -3.20 -7.55 10.82
C MET A 59 -2.71 -8.89 10.27
N ASP A 60 -3.51 -9.50 9.41
CA ASP A 60 -3.16 -10.76 8.75
C ASP A 60 -1.94 -10.63 7.83
N LYS A 61 -1.17 -11.74 7.72
CA LYS A 61 0.02 -11.85 6.87
C LYS A 61 -0.19 -11.44 5.41
N VAL A 62 -1.42 -11.52 4.91
CA VAL A 62 -1.77 -11.10 3.55
C VAL A 62 -1.54 -9.61 3.31
N PHE A 63 -1.74 -8.76 4.31
CA PHE A 63 -1.59 -7.31 4.18
C PHE A 63 -0.13 -6.89 4.02
N GLY A 64 0.80 -7.59 4.67
CA GLY A 64 2.24 -7.41 4.42
C GLY A 64 2.63 -7.74 2.97
N ARG A 65 2.00 -8.76 2.38
CA ARG A 65 2.18 -9.10 0.95
C ARG A 65 1.60 -8.02 0.04
N TYR A 66 0.41 -7.50 0.34
CA TYR A 66 -0.19 -6.42 -0.44
C TYR A 66 0.69 -5.18 -0.47
N LEU A 67 1.20 -4.74 0.69
CA LEU A 67 2.06 -3.57 0.76
C LEU A 67 3.37 -3.78 -0.03
N SER A 68 3.96 -4.97 0.09
CA SER A 68 5.18 -5.32 -0.64
C SER A 68 4.96 -5.41 -2.15
N GLN A 69 3.80 -5.94 -2.58
CA GLN A 69 3.43 -5.98 -3.99
C GLN A 69 3.24 -4.56 -4.52
N GLY A 70 2.41 -3.73 -3.88
CA GLY A 70 2.19 -2.35 -4.30
C GLY A 70 3.49 -1.56 -4.46
N TYR A 71 4.49 -1.78 -3.59
CA TYR A 71 5.80 -1.16 -3.74
C TYR A 71 6.53 -1.59 -5.02
N ARG A 72 6.55 -2.89 -5.34
CA ARG A 72 7.20 -3.40 -6.56
C ARG A 72 6.51 -2.88 -7.82
N GLU A 73 5.19 -2.88 -7.82
CA GLU A 73 4.39 -2.42 -8.97
C GLU A 73 4.58 -0.92 -9.20
N ARG A 74 4.62 -0.12 -8.14
CA ARG A 74 4.99 1.28 -8.23
C ARG A 74 6.42 1.48 -8.75
N GLN A 75 7.37 0.64 -8.36
CA GLN A 75 8.75 0.74 -8.86
C GLN A 75 8.82 0.43 -10.36
N SER A 76 8.15 -0.63 -10.82
CA SER A 76 8.07 -0.96 -12.25
C SER A 76 7.37 0.16 -13.02
N ALA A 77 6.20 0.62 -12.55
CA ALA A 77 5.43 1.66 -13.22
C ALA A 77 6.18 3.00 -13.36
N ASP A 78 6.94 3.42 -12.34
CA ASP A 78 7.60 4.73 -12.29
C ASP A 78 9.00 4.73 -12.94
N TYR A 79 9.71 3.60 -12.92
CA TYR A 79 11.12 3.56 -13.33
C TYR A 79 11.42 2.60 -14.50
N ASP A 80 10.52 1.66 -14.79
CA ASP A 80 10.65 0.79 -15.96
C ASP A 80 9.86 1.38 -17.14
N GLY A 81 10.56 2.14 -17.98
CA GLY A 81 10.00 2.79 -19.17
C GLY A 81 9.49 1.81 -20.24
N MET A 82 9.85 0.52 -20.17
CA MET A 82 9.49 -0.47 -21.19
C MET A 82 8.28 -1.32 -20.79
N ILE A 83 7.93 -1.39 -19.51
CA ILE A 83 6.84 -2.23 -19.01
C ILE A 83 5.60 -1.39 -18.67
N LEU A 84 4.52 -1.58 -19.41
CA LEU A 84 3.19 -1.06 -19.05
C LEU A 84 2.52 -2.05 -18.09
N PRO A 85 1.99 -1.60 -16.94
CA PRO A 85 1.19 -2.44 -16.07
C PRO A 85 -0.05 -2.96 -16.79
N GLU A 86 -0.47 -4.19 -16.51
CA GLU A 86 -1.74 -4.73 -17.00
C GLU A 86 -2.92 -4.19 -16.18
N GLU A 87 -4.04 -3.89 -16.83
CA GLU A 87 -5.22 -3.31 -16.18
C GLU A 87 -5.77 -4.21 -15.07
N ASP A 88 -5.81 -5.52 -15.30
CA ASP A 88 -6.27 -6.51 -14.32
C ASP A 88 -5.37 -6.53 -13.06
N GLU A 89 -4.07 -6.33 -13.24
CA GLU A 89 -3.13 -6.24 -12.13
C GLU A 89 -3.34 -4.96 -11.33
N VAL A 90 -3.43 -3.81 -12.00
CA VAL A 90 -3.68 -2.52 -11.32
C VAL A 90 -5.02 -2.54 -10.59
N THR A 91 -6.06 -3.09 -11.21
CA THR A 91 -7.39 -3.26 -10.61
C THR A 91 -7.31 -4.12 -9.34
N ARG A 92 -6.57 -5.23 -9.39
CA ARG A 92 -6.36 -6.11 -8.23
C ARG A 92 -5.63 -5.39 -7.10
N ILE A 93 -4.61 -4.60 -7.40
CA ILE A 93 -3.84 -3.85 -6.39
C ILE A 93 -4.72 -2.77 -5.76
N VAL A 94 -5.55 -2.08 -6.55
CA VAL A 94 -6.53 -1.11 -6.04
C VAL A 94 -7.49 -1.78 -5.06
N GLY A 95 -8.08 -2.93 -5.42
CA GLY A 95 -8.95 -3.67 -4.51
C GLY A 95 -8.24 -4.19 -3.25
N ASN A 96 -6.99 -4.63 -3.35
CA ASN A 96 -6.18 -5.03 -2.20
C ASN A 96 -5.87 -3.85 -1.28
N ALA A 97 -5.58 -2.68 -1.86
CA ALA A 97 -5.33 -1.46 -1.11
C ALA A 97 -6.60 -0.96 -0.39
N GLU A 98 -7.79 -1.14 -0.94
CA GLU A 98 -9.04 -0.80 -0.24
C GLU A 98 -9.20 -1.62 1.04
N LYS A 99 -9.01 -2.94 0.93
CA LYS A 99 -9.04 -3.84 2.10
C LYS A 99 -7.98 -3.45 3.13
N PHE A 100 -6.76 -3.16 2.66
CA PHE A 100 -5.65 -2.73 3.51
C PHE A 100 -5.96 -1.45 4.29
N LEU A 101 -6.50 -0.43 3.61
CA LEU A 101 -6.86 0.84 4.22
C LEU A 101 -8.00 0.68 5.23
N GLY A 102 -9.04 -0.08 4.88
CA GLY A 102 -10.18 -0.31 5.77
C GLY A 102 -9.79 -1.02 7.06
N ASP A 103 -8.90 -2.01 6.97
CA ASP A 103 -8.44 -2.77 8.14
C ASP A 103 -7.56 -1.89 9.06
N ILE A 104 -6.66 -1.07 8.50
CA ILE A 104 -5.89 -0.09 9.28
C ILE A 104 -6.81 0.95 9.93
N GLU A 105 -7.79 1.49 9.20
CA GLU A 105 -8.72 2.47 9.75
C GLU A 105 -9.50 1.91 10.94
N LYS A 106 -9.95 0.65 10.84
CA LYS A 106 -10.62 -0.04 11.93
C LYS A 106 -9.71 -0.18 13.16
N ILE A 107 -8.48 -0.67 12.95
CA ILE A 107 -7.48 -0.85 14.01
C ILE A 107 -7.19 0.48 14.72
N ILE A 108 -6.99 1.56 13.96
CA ILE A 108 -6.70 2.87 14.54
C ILE A 108 -7.87 3.33 15.41
N LYS A 109 -9.11 3.23 14.94
CA LYS A 109 -10.30 3.64 15.72
C LYS A 109 -10.57 2.80 16.96
N GLU A 110 -10.21 1.52 16.94
CA GLU A 110 -10.52 0.58 18.04
C GLU A 110 -9.42 0.51 19.10
N LYS A 111 -8.16 0.76 18.73
CA LYS A 111 -6.99 0.58 19.62
C LYS A 111 -6.26 1.86 20.02
N PHE A 112 -6.48 2.98 19.33
CA PHE A 112 -5.77 4.25 19.56
C PHE A 112 -6.74 5.43 19.61
#